data_AF-A0A8X6V9U7-F1
#
_entry.id   AF-A0A8X6V9U7-F1
#
_cell.length_a   1.000
_cell.length_b   1.000
_cell.length_c   1.000
_cell.angle_alpha   90.00
_cell.angle_beta   90.00
_cell.angle_gamma   90.00
#
_symmetry.space_group_name_H-M   'P 1'
#
loop_
_entity.id
_entity.type
_entity.pdbx_description
1 polymer ?
#
loop_
_entity_poly.entity_id
_entity_poly.type
_entity_poly.pdbx_seq_one_letter_code
_entity_poly.pdbx_strand_id
1 'polypeptide(L)'
;MVWGCMFSHGVGRLHIVSGTVKAIDYIEILQNKLLPTARDLLGNQSWIFQDDNAPCHRAKVVKKWLEDHTVNRMNWPGQSPDLNPIESLWFKIGYEISKKKPSNKRELIEALIFSFNHTVTKDLLLKLVHSMPKRCRAVIKANGWPIKY
;
A
#
# COMPACT_ATOMS: atom_id res chain seq x y z
N MET A 1 -3.36 5.96 -12.45
CA MET A 1 -2.66 5.54 -11.22
C MET A 1 -3.71 5.10 -10.21
N VAL A 2 -3.34 4.28 -9.23
CA VAL A 2 -4.24 3.88 -8.14
C VAL A 2 -3.53 4.00 -6.82
N TRP A 3 -4.30 4.23 -5.76
CA TRP A 3 -3.88 4.11 -4.39
C TRP A 3 -4.64 2.96 -3.73
N GLY A 4 -3.96 2.18 -2.91
CA GLY A 4 -4.56 1.15 -2.07
C GLY A 4 -3.67 0.92 -0.86
N CYS A 5 -4.24 0.32 0.18
CA CYS A 5 -3.50 -0.14 1.35
C CYS A 5 -3.83 -1.60 1.64
N MET A 6 -3.01 -2.25 2.45
CA MET A 6 -3.25 -3.61 2.92
C MET A 6 -2.86 -3.75 4.39
N PHE A 7 -3.56 -4.63 5.07
CA PHE A 7 -3.21 -5.18 6.38
C PHE A 7 -3.11 -6.70 6.26
N SER A 8 -2.56 -7.37 7.26
CA SER A 8 -2.61 -8.84 7.35
C SER A 8 -4.05 -9.37 7.39
N HIS A 9 -5.01 -8.56 7.84
CA HIS A 9 -6.42 -8.89 7.95
C HIS A 9 -7.20 -8.77 6.64
N GLY A 10 -6.73 -7.97 5.68
CA GLY A 10 -7.46 -7.67 4.46
C GLY A 10 -6.87 -6.50 3.68
N VAL A 11 -7.37 -6.33 2.46
CA VAL A 11 -7.06 -5.15 1.63
C VAL A 11 -7.96 -3.98 2.00
N GLY A 12 -7.47 -2.76 1.78
CA GLY A 12 -8.21 -1.54 2.06
C GLY A 12 -9.12 -1.07 0.94
N ARG A 13 -9.60 0.16 1.07
CA ARG A 13 -10.42 0.79 0.03
C ARG A 13 -9.52 1.27 -1.11
N LEU A 14 -9.70 0.73 -2.31
CA LEU A 14 -8.99 1.20 -3.50
C LEU A 14 -9.48 2.60 -3.92
N HIS A 15 -8.56 3.44 -4.40
CA HIS A 15 -8.86 4.75 -4.96
C HIS A 15 -8.21 4.92 -6.33
N ILE A 16 -9.03 5.23 -7.34
CA ILE A 16 -8.54 5.54 -8.69
C ILE A 16 -8.08 6.99 -8.72
N VAL A 17 -6.81 7.20 -9.02
CA VAL A 17 -6.22 8.53 -9.07
C VAL A 17 -6.27 9.08 -10.49
N SER A 18 -6.78 10.30 -10.63
CA SER A 18 -6.70 11.09 -11.85
C SER A 18 -5.57 12.12 -11.74
N GLY A 19 -4.56 12.02 -12.60
CA GLY A 19 -3.42 12.94 -12.60
C GLY A 19 -2.41 12.70 -11.48
N THR A 20 -1.70 13.77 -11.12
CA THR A 20 -0.67 13.78 -10.07
C THR A 20 -1.28 14.06 -8.71
N VAL A 21 -0.92 13.26 -7.70
CA VAL A 21 -1.39 13.44 -6.30
C VAL A 21 -0.59 14.55 -5.63
N LYS A 22 -1.27 15.61 -5.21
CA LYS A 22 -0.71 16.64 -4.34
C LYS A 22 -0.88 16.25 -2.88
N ALA A 23 -0.22 16.99 -1.99
CA ALA A 23 -0.29 16.74 -0.55
C ALA A 23 -1.72 16.76 0.02
N ILE A 24 -2.57 17.67 -0.47
CA ILE A 24 -3.97 17.76 -0.02
C ILE A 24 -4.79 16.57 -0.53
N ASP A 25 -4.66 16.21 -1.80
CA ASP A 25 -5.31 15.02 -2.37
C ASP A 25 -4.92 13.76 -1.58
N TYR A 26 -3.65 13.66 -1.16
CA TYR A 26 -3.18 12.56 -0.34
C TYR A 26 -3.86 12.51 1.04
N ILE A 27 -3.99 13.66 1.71
CA ILE A 27 -4.73 13.75 2.99
C ILE A 27 -6.17 13.27 2.80
N GLU A 28 -6.85 13.70 1.75
CA GLU A 28 -8.21 13.27 1.46
C GLU A 28 -8.29 11.76 1.22
N ILE A 29 -7.30 11.17 0.54
CA ILE A 29 -7.20 9.72 0.37
C ILE A 29 -7.04 9.03 1.73
N LEU A 30 -6.14 9.51 2.60
CA LEU A 30 -5.94 8.91 3.92
C LEU A 30 -7.21 9.00 4.78
N GLN A 31 -7.86 10.16 4.80
CA GLN A 31 -9.08 10.39 5.56
C GLN A 31 -10.25 9.53 5.08
N ASN A 32 -10.43 9.41 3.77
CA ASN A 32 -11.59 8.75 3.18
C ASN A 32 -11.39 7.26 2.90
N LYS A 33 -10.13 6.78 2.88
CA LYS A 33 -9.78 5.40 2.51
C LYS A 33 -9.01 4.70 3.60
N LEU A 34 -7.89 5.26 4.08
CA LEU A 34 -7.05 4.60 5.10
C LEU A 34 -7.77 4.47 6.45
N LEU A 35 -8.23 5.58 7.05
CA LEU A 35 -8.81 5.56 8.39
C LEU A 35 -10.06 4.67 8.49
N PRO A 36 -11.02 4.74 7.54
CA PRO A 36 -12.15 3.83 7.53
C PRO A 36 -11.71 2.38 7.37
N THR A 37 -10.71 2.10 6.53
CA THR A 37 -10.20 0.72 6.38
C THR A 37 -9.59 0.20 7.67
N ALA A 38 -8.76 1.00 8.33
CA ALA A 38 -8.16 0.60 9.60
C ALA A 38 -9.25 0.31 10.64
N ARG A 39 -10.26 1.17 10.75
CA ARG A 39 -11.41 0.95 11.63
C ARG A 39 -12.14 -0.36 11.33
N ASP A 40 -12.47 -0.62 10.07
CA ASP A 40 -13.27 -1.78 9.71
C ASP A 40 -12.50 -3.11 9.84
N LEU A 41 -11.21 -3.11 9.51
CA LEU A 41 -10.40 -4.33 9.51
C LEU A 41 -9.75 -4.63 10.87
N LEU A 42 -9.42 -3.60 11.64
CA LEU A 42 -8.62 -3.73 12.87
C LEU A 42 -9.40 -3.35 14.13
N GLY A 43 -10.52 -2.63 14.00
CA GLY A 43 -11.27 -2.11 15.14
C GLY A 43 -10.39 -1.26 16.05
N ASN A 44 -10.21 -1.72 17.29
CA ASN A 44 -9.41 -1.05 18.32
C ASN A 44 -7.95 -1.52 18.40
N GLN A 45 -7.51 -2.43 17.51
CA GLN A 45 -6.12 -2.88 17.52
C GLN A 45 -5.18 -1.74 17.11
N SER A 46 -4.03 -1.66 17.77
CA SER A 46 -2.97 -0.73 17.40
C SER A 46 -2.37 -1.08 16.04
N TRP A 47 -2.06 -0.07 15.24
CA TRP A 47 -1.40 -0.24 13.94
C TRP A 47 -0.40 0.89 13.69
N ILE A 48 0.50 0.66 12.75
CA ILE A 48 1.50 1.62 12.32
C ILE A 48 1.29 1.84 10.82
N PHE A 49 1.25 3.11 10.42
CA PHE A 49 1.13 3.50 9.03
C PHE A 49 2.49 3.40 8.33
N GLN A 50 2.51 2.81 7.14
CA GLN A 50 3.68 2.80 6.27
C GLN A 50 3.28 3.37 4.90
N ASP A 51 4.09 4.31 4.43
CA ASP A 51 4.08 4.87 3.08
C ASP A 51 5.53 4.97 2.58
N ASP A 52 5.70 5.30 1.30
CA ASP A 52 7.03 5.63 0.77
C ASP A 52 7.40 7.11 1.04
N ASN A 53 8.62 7.48 0.70
CA ASN A 53 9.13 8.84 0.86
C ASN A 53 8.74 9.78 -0.31
N ALA A 54 7.64 9.55 -1.02
CA ALA A 54 7.23 10.44 -2.11
C ALA A 54 7.05 11.89 -1.61
N PRO A 55 7.37 12.92 -2.44
CA PRO A 55 7.35 14.31 -2.00
C PRO A 55 6.01 14.77 -1.40
N CYS A 56 4.88 14.32 -1.94
CA CYS A 56 3.56 14.65 -1.40
C CYS A 56 3.33 14.04 -0.02
N HIS A 57 3.77 12.80 0.23
CA HIS A 57 3.64 12.11 1.54
C HIS A 57 4.51 12.78 2.62
N ARG A 58 5.60 13.43 2.22
CA ARG A 58 6.55 14.10 3.13
C ARG A 58 6.27 15.60 3.31
N ALA A 59 5.23 16.13 2.68
CA ALA A 59 4.83 17.52 2.87
C ALA A 59 4.48 17.83 4.34
N LYS A 60 4.78 19.06 4.80
CA LYS A 60 4.52 19.50 6.18
C LYS A 60 3.05 19.33 6.58
N VAL A 61 2.13 19.63 5.67
CA VAL A 61 0.67 19.49 5.89
C VAL A 61 0.25 18.04 6.12
N VAL A 62 0.87 17.07 5.43
CA VAL A 62 0.59 15.64 5.64
C VAL A 62 1.13 15.19 6.99
N LYS A 63 2.35 15.62 7.35
CA LYS A 63 2.94 15.31 8.67
C LYS A 63 2.03 15.82 9.79
N LYS A 64 1.60 17.08 9.72
CA LYS A 64 0.68 17.67 10.69
C LYS A 64 -0.65 16.91 10.76
N TRP A 65 -1.23 16.55 9.60
CA TRP A 65 -2.48 15.80 9.57
C TRP A 65 -2.34 14.42 10.25
N LEU A 66 -1.24 13.71 10.02
CA LEU A 66 -0.98 12.42 10.68
C LEU A 66 -0.88 12.58 12.21
N GLU A 67 -0.21 13.63 12.69
CA GLU A 67 -0.10 13.96 14.11
C GLU A 67 -1.48 14.29 14.72
N ASP A 68 -2.25 15.18 14.07
CA ASP A 68 -3.59 15.60 14.52
C ASP A 68 -4.58 14.41 14.57
N HIS A 69 -4.37 13.36 13.77
CA HIS A 69 -5.19 12.13 13.74
C HIS A 69 -4.58 10.97 14.52
N THR A 70 -3.50 11.19 15.28
CA THR A 70 -2.79 10.16 16.07
C THR A 70 -2.37 8.94 15.23
N VAL A 71 -2.01 9.17 13.96
CA VAL A 71 -1.54 8.14 13.04
C VAL A 71 -0.02 8.05 13.13
N ASN A 72 0.47 7.02 13.81
CA ASN A 72 1.90 6.76 13.92
C ASN A 72 2.45 6.26 12.58
N ARG A 73 3.38 7.01 11.98
CA ARG A 73 4.05 6.64 10.73
C ARG A 73 5.40 5.98 11.00
N MET A 74 5.66 4.88 10.31
CA MET A 74 6.94 4.17 10.33
C MET A 74 8.02 5.00 9.62
N ASN A 75 9.24 5.00 10.18
CA ASN A 75 10.41 5.51 9.46
C ASN A 75 10.72 4.58 8.28
N TRP A 76 10.86 5.15 7.09
CA TRP A 76 11.05 4.38 5.87
C TRP A 76 12.34 4.76 5.15
N PRO A 77 13.18 3.79 4.73
CA PRO A 77 14.32 4.07 3.87
C PRO A 77 13.86 4.51 2.47
N GLY A 78 14.57 5.48 1.89
CA GLY A 78 14.31 5.90 0.51
C GLY A 78 14.63 4.79 -0.49
N GLN A 79 13.88 4.73 -1.59
CA GLN A 79 14.14 3.81 -2.70
C GLN A 79 14.18 2.31 -2.32
N SER A 80 13.38 1.89 -1.33
CA SER A 80 13.30 0.49 -0.88
C SER A 80 11.95 -0.18 -1.17
N PRO A 81 11.58 -0.38 -2.46
CA PRO A 81 10.35 -1.10 -2.81
C PRO A 81 10.42 -2.58 -2.40
N ASP A 82 11.62 -3.14 -2.31
CA ASP A 82 11.89 -4.48 -1.80
C ASP A 82 11.46 -4.70 -0.36
N LEU A 83 11.47 -3.64 0.43
CA LEU A 83 10.95 -3.65 1.80
C LEU A 83 9.45 -3.39 1.86
N ASN A 84 8.75 -3.05 0.78
CA ASN A 84 7.32 -2.76 0.84
C ASN A 84 6.48 -4.00 0.42
N PRO A 85 5.73 -4.66 1.33
CA PRO A 85 4.93 -5.84 1.01
C PRO A 85 3.88 -5.60 -0.08
N ILE A 86 3.36 -4.38 -0.18
CA ILE A 86 2.28 -4.07 -1.13
C ILE A 86 2.78 -4.11 -2.58
N GLU A 87 4.08 -3.93 -2.83
CA GLU A 87 4.65 -4.05 -4.18
C GLU A 87 4.50 -5.48 -4.72
N SER A 88 4.72 -6.48 -3.85
CA SER A 88 4.48 -7.88 -4.20
C SER A 88 3.00 -8.18 -4.43
N LEU A 89 2.11 -7.50 -3.68
CA LEU A 89 0.66 -7.60 -3.92
C LEU A 89 0.29 -7.00 -5.28
N TRP A 90 0.81 -5.81 -5.61
CA TRP A 90 0.57 -5.18 -6.91
C TRP A 90 1.09 -6.01 -8.08
N PHE A 91 2.26 -6.63 -7.93
CA PHE A 91 2.79 -7.55 -8.93
C PHE A 91 1.82 -8.73 -9.17
N LYS A 92 1.33 -9.36 -8.11
CA LYS A 92 0.36 -10.45 -8.21
C LYS A 92 -0.94 -10.00 -8.89
N ILE A 93 -1.46 -8.84 -8.52
CA ILE A 93 -2.67 -8.27 -9.11
C ILE A 93 -2.47 -7.96 -10.59
N GLY A 94 -1.35 -7.31 -10.96
CA GLY A 94 -1.00 -7.04 -12.35
C GLY A 94 -0.90 -8.31 -13.19
N TYR A 95 -0.36 -9.39 -12.61
CA TYR A 95 -0.33 -10.70 -13.24
C TYR A 95 -1.74 -11.30 -13.47
N GLU A 96 -2.67 -11.15 -12.53
CA GLU A 96 -4.06 -11.62 -12.74
C GLU A 96 -4.83 -10.78 -13.75
N ILE A 97 -4.60 -9.46 -13.78
CA ILE A 97 -5.18 -8.56 -14.77
C ILE A 97 -4.66 -8.90 -16.18
N SER A 98 -3.36 -9.20 -16.33
CA SER A 98 -2.77 -9.47 -17.65
C SER A 98 -3.37 -10.71 -18.31
N LYS A 99 -3.79 -11.71 -17.54
CA LYS A 99 -4.53 -12.89 -18.04
C LYS A 99 -5.86 -12.52 -18.68
N LYS A 100 -6.51 -11.45 -18.19
CA LYS A 100 -7.80 -10.97 -18.72
C LYS A 100 -7.67 -10.13 -19.98
N LYS A 101 -6.45 -9.68 -20.33
CA LYS A 101 -6.15 -8.90 -21.54
C LYS A 101 -7.12 -7.71 -21.76
N PRO A 102 -7.28 -6.80 -20.78
CA PRO A 102 -8.16 -5.65 -20.94
C PRO A 102 -7.73 -4.79 -22.12
N SER A 103 -8.69 -4.39 -22.94
CA SER A 103 -8.47 -3.67 -24.19
C SER A 103 -8.58 -2.14 -24.05
N ASN A 104 -9.16 -1.67 -22.95
CA ASN A 104 -9.40 -0.27 -22.69
C ASN A 104 -9.31 0.06 -21.19
N LYS A 105 -9.32 1.37 -20.87
CA LYS A 105 -9.19 1.87 -19.49
C LYS A 105 -10.31 1.36 -18.58
N ARG A 106 -11.54 1.21 -19.10
CA ARG A 106 -12.68 0.76 -18.30
C ARG A 106 -12.48 -0.69 -17.86
N GLU A 107 -12.19 -1.57 -18.81
CA GLU A 107 -11.90 -2.99 -18.55
C GLU A 107 -10.71 -3.16 -17.62
N LEU A 108 -9.67 -2.33 -17.77
CA LEU A 108 -8.51 -2.35 -16.88
C LEU A 108 -8.90 -2.01 -15.43
N ILE A 109 -9.73 -0.98 -15.23
CA ILE A 109 -10.21 -0.57 -13.90
C ILE A 109 -11.12 -1.65 -13.30
N GLU A 110 -12.03 -2.21 -14.09
CA GLU A 110 -12.93 -3.29 -13.66
C GLU A 110 -12.13 -4.54 -13.24
N ALA A 111 -11.15 -4.95 -14.05
CA ALA A 111 -10.26 -6.07 -13.74
C ALA A 111 -9.44 -5.79 -12.48
N LEU A 112 -8.94 -4.57 -12.31
CA LEU A 112 -8.19 -4.17 -11.12
C LEU A 112 -9.03 -4.23 -9.85
N ILE A 113 -10.22 -3.62 -9.86
CA ILE A 113 -11.15 -3.64 -8.72
C ILE A 113 -11.51 -5.08 -8.38
N PHE A 114 -11.82 -5.89 -9.39
CA PHE A 114 -12.14 -7.29 -9.19
C PHE A 114 -10.98 -8.05 -8.54
N SER A 115 -9.77 -7.95 -9.11
CA SER A 115 -8.60 -8.66 -8.61
C SER A 115 -8.20 -8.21 -7.20
N PHE A 116 -8.21 -6.91 -6.93
CA PHE A 116 -7.87 -6.36 -5.62
C PHE A 116 -8.85 -6.82 -4.54
N ASN A 117 -10.16 -6.81 -4.82
CA ASN A 117 -11.18 -7.14 -3.81
C ASN A 117 -11.48 -8.65 -3.68
N HIS A 118 -11.29 -9.44 -4.75
CA HIS A 118 -11.79 -10.82 -4.80
C HIS A 118 -10.71 -11.88 -5.03
N THR A 119 -9.53 -11.49 -5.54
CA THR A 119 -8.43 -12.46 -5.77
C THR A 119 -7.40 -12.44 -4.64
N VAL A 120 -7.36 -11.38 -3.85
CA VAL A 120 -6.44 -11.26 -2.71
C VAL A 120 -7.01 -12.01 -1.52
N THR A 121 -6.27 -13.03 -1.06
CA THR A 121 -6.65 -13.83 0.10
C THR A 121 -5.93 -13.38 1.37
N LYS A 122 -6.55 -13.63 2.54
CA LYS A 122 -5.92 -13.38 3.84
C LYS A 122 -4.59 -14.11 3.99
N ASP A 123 -4.51 -15.36 3.51
CA ASP A 123 -3.27 -16.15 3.54
C ASP A 123 -2.14 -15.51 2.74
N LEU A 124 -2.45 -14.94 1.57
CA LEU A 124 -1.48 -14.19 0.79
C LEU A 124 -0.99 -12.97 1.58
N LEU A 125 -1.90 -12.18 2.14
CA LEU A 125 -1.56 -10.99 2.92
C LEU A 125 -0.69 -11.32 4.13
N LEU A 126 -1.03 -12.39 4.88
CA LEU A 126 -0.23 -12.88 6.00
C LEU A 126 1.17 -13.30 5.55
N LYS A 127 1.30 -14.05 4.45
CA LYS A 127 2.61 -14.44 3.88
C LYS A 127 3.44 -13.23 3.52
N LEU A 128 2.84 -12.21 2.89
CA LEU A 128 3.53 -10.98 2.51
C LEU A 128 4.04 -10.22 3.74
N VAL A 129 3.19 -10.00 4.74
CA VAL A 129 3.57 -9.32 5.99
C VAL A 129 4.64 -10.11 6.75
N HIS A 130 4.48 -11.43 6.89
CA HIS A 130 5.44 -12.28 7.59
C HIS A 130 6.78 -12.46 6.84
N SER A 131 6.84 -12.09 5.56
CA SER A 131 8.10 -12.10 4.80
C SER A 131 9.06 -10.97 5.24
N MET A 132 8.55 -9.91 5.87
CA MET A 132 9.32 -8.69 6.16
C MET A 132 10.57 -8.90 7.00
N PRO A 133 10.56 -9.67 8.11
CA PRO A 133 11.78 -9.95 8.86
C PRO A 133 12.88 -10.59 8.01
N LYS A 134 12.51 -11.47 7.07
CA LYS A 134 13.48 -12.08 6.14
C LYS A 134 14.02 -11.06 5.13
N ARG A 135 13.16 -10.20 4.58
CA ARG A 135 13.54 -9.13 3.65
C ARG A 135 14.50 -8.13 4.31
N CYS A 136 14.17 -7.65 5.51
CA CYS A 136 15.05 -6.76 6.27
C CYS A 136 16.42 -7.39 6.52
N ARG A 137 16.48 -8.66 6.95
CA ARG A 137 17.76 -9.38 7.13
C ARG A 137 18.55 -9.50 5.82
N ALA A 138 17.88 -9.73 4.70
CA ALA A 138 18.54 -9.82 3.40
C ALA A 138 19.12 -8.46 2.97
N VAL A 139 18.40 -7.36 3.17
CA VAL A 139 18.91 -6.00 2.89
C VAL A 139 20.10 -5.66 3.79
N ILE A 140 20.03 -6.00 5.08
CA ILE A 140 21.16 -5.82 6.01
C ILE A 140 22.37 -6.64 5.54
N LYS A 141 22.18 -7.90 5.17
CA LYS A 141 23.25 -8.76 4.64
C LYS A 141 23.83 -8.21 3.32
N ALA A 142 22.99 -7.55 2.53
CA ALA A 142 23.38 -6.88 1.31
C ALA A 142 23.94 -5.46 1.56
N ASN A 143 24.19 -5.05 2.82
CA ASN A 143 24.69 -3.71 3.17
C ASN A 143 23.82 -2.57 2.61
N GLY A 144 22.50 -2.75 2.59
CA GLY A 144 21.55 -1.77 2.05
C GLY A 144 21.32 -1.86 0.54
N TRP A 145 22.03 -2.74 -0.18
CA TRP A 145 21.79 -2.95 -1.61
C TRP A 145 20.48 -3.70 -1.88
N PRO A 146 19.89 -3.53 -3.08
CA PRO A 146 18.63 -4.17 -3.44
C PRO A 146 18.67 -5.70 -3.33
N ILE A 147 17.57 -6.29 -2.88
CA ILE A 147 17.40 -7.74 -2.80
C ILE A 147 16.39 -8.26 -3.82
N LYS A 148 16.38 -9.59 -4.00
CA LYS A 148 15.23 -10.30 -4.62
C LYS A 148 14.20 -10.62 -3.52
N TYR A 149 12.92 -10.39 -3.80
CA TYR A 149 11.85 -10.46 -2.79
C TYR A 149 10.51 -10.96 -3.34
#